data_AF-A0A2G6HLQ4-F1
#
_entry.id   AF-A0A2G6HLQ4-F1
#
_cell.length_a   1.000
_cell.length_b   1.000
_cell.length_c   1.000
_cell.angle_alpha   90.00
_cell.angle_beta   90.00
_cell.angle_gamma   90.00
#
_symmetry.space_group_name_H-M   'P 1'
#
loop_
_entity.id
_entity.type
_entity.pdbx_description
1 polymer ?
#
loop_
_entity_poly.entity_id
_entity_poly.type
_entity_poly.pdbx_seq_one_letter_code
_entity_poly.pdbx_strand_id
1 'polypeptide(L)'
;ANTIYLGLDTMVKDLYPNVRAAAIEGVPDIDAIFANFKRNGTAARYGRIKIIPVIYFAGLHAEQDLMGDEKSWRTNLESIGFQVECATITASGKSRFKGLAYYPEVTQGFLQRLDRALTLSDYY
;
A
#
# COMPACT_ATOMS: atom_id res chain seq x y z
N ALA A 1 -10.29 -6.72 -11.57
CA ALA A 1 -9.16 -6.36 -10.69
C ALA A 1 -9.50 -5.17 -9.79
N ASN A 2 -9.95 -4.03 -10.34
CA ASN A 2 -10.16 -2.78 -9.60
C ASN A 2 -11.13 -2.86 -8.40
N THR A 3 -12.18 -3.69 -8.46
CA THR A 3 -13.14 -3.84 -7.37
C THR A 3 -12.53 -4.37 -6.07
N ILE A 4 -11.44 -5.15 -6.15
CA ILE A 4 -10.75 -5.69 -4.97
C ILE A 4 -10.13 -4.56 -4.14
N TYR A 5 -9.53 -3.56 -4.79
CA TYR A 5 -8.93 -2.41 -4.10
C TYR A 5 -9.98 -1.50 -3.47
N LEU A 6 -11.15 -1.36 -4.10
CA LEU A 6 -12.29 -0.63 -3.50
C LEU A 6 -12.82 -1.34 -2.25
N GLY A 7 -12.97 -2.67 -2.32
CA GLY A 7 -13.34 -3.47 -1.16
C GLY A 7 -12.30 -3.38 -0.05
N LEU A 8 -11.01 -3.39 -0.40
CA LEU A 8 -9.91 -3.20 0.53
C LEU A 8 -9.96 -1.83 1.22
N ASP A 9 -10.15 -0.74 0.48
CA ASP A 9 -10.28 0.61 1.04
C ASP A 9 -11.46 0.70 2.01
N THR A 10 -12.62 0.16 1.61
CA THR A 10 -13.80 0.10 2.47
C THR A 10 -13.49 -0.61 3.79
N MET A 11 -12.91 -1.81 3.70
CA MET A 11 -12.56 -2.61 4.88
C MET A 11 -11.55 -1.91 5.79
N VAL A 12 -10.45 -1.36 5.26
CA VAL A 12 -9.43 -0.72 6.11
C VAL A 12 -9.93 0.59 6.72
N LYS A 13 -10.79 1.33 6.01
CA LYS A 13 -11.40 2.56 6.51
C LYS A 13 -12.36 2.30 7.66
N ASP A 14 -13.12 1.20 7.60
CA ASP A 14 -14.04 0.79 8.67
C ASP A 14 -13.29 0.32 9.91
N LEU A 15 -12.17 -0.38 9.74
CA LEU A 15 -11.33 -0.86 10.84
C LEU A 15 -10.45 0.24 11.44
N TYR A 16 -9.92 1.12 10.59
CA TYR A 16 -8.93 2.12 10.96
C TYR A 16 -9.28 3.48 10.31
N PRO A 17 -9.87 4.43 11.05
CA PRO A 17 -10.37 5.70 10.49
C PRO A 17 -9.31 6.55 9.78
N ASN A 18 -8.04 6.37 10.12
CA ASN A 18 -6.89 7.08 9.56
C ASN A 18 -6.18 6.33 8.43
N VAL A 19 -6.69 5.16 8.00
CA VAL A 19 -6.11 4.36 6.91
C VAL A 19 -7.00 4.46 5.67
N ARG A 20 -6.34 4.50 4.51
CA ARG A 20 -6.97 4.44 3.18
C ARG A 20 -6.17 3.45 2.33
N ALA A 21 -6.84 2.80 1.39
CA ALA A 21 -6.20 2.04 0.33
C ALA A 21 -6.50 2.69 -1.02
N ALA A 22 -5.53 2.64 -1.93
CA ALA A 22 -5.63 3.21 -3.25
C ALA A 22 -4.85 2.35 -4.25
N ALA A 23 -5.22 2.45 -5.51
CA ALA A 23 -4.47 1.85 -6.60
C ALA A 23 -3.67 2.92 -7.35
N ILE A 24 -2.47 2.58 -7.85
CA ILE A 24 -1.69 3.48 -8.73
C ILE A 24 -2.49 3.72 -10.02
N GLU A 25 -3.04 2.65 -10.58
CA GLU A 25 -3.94 2.69 -11.72
C GLU A 25 -5.27 2.02 -11.33
N GLY A 26 -6.34 2.80 -11.20
CA GLY A 26 -7.68 2.27 -10.98
C GLY A 26 -8.46 2.96 -9.87
N VAL A 27 -9.25 2.17 -9.14
CA VAL A 27 -10.20 2.66 -8.12
C VAL A 27 -9.89 1.94 -6.79
N PRO A 28 -9.79 2.66 -5.65
CA PRO A 28 -10.00 4.09 -5.48
C PRO A 28 -8.93 4.96 -6.15
N ASP A 29 -9.39 6.08 -6.70
CA ASP A 29 -8.53 7.10 -7.32
C ASP A 29 -7.76 7.86 -6.24
N ILE A 30 -6.43 7.83 -6.34
CA ILE A 30 -5.52 8.48 -5.39
C ILE A 30 -5.70 10.00 -5.37
N ASP A 31 -5.98 10.62 -6.52
CA ASP A 31 -6.12 12.07 -6.62
C ASP A 31 -7.36 12.54 -5.84
N ALA A 32 -8.45 11.78 -5.91
CA ALA A 32 -9.64 12.02 -5.11
C ALA A 32 -9.38 11.92 -3.60
N ILE A 33 -8.53 10.98 -3.17
CA ILE A 33 -8.12 10.82 -1.77
C ILE A 33 -7.27 12.03 -1.32
N PHE A 34 -6.29 12.44 -2.12
CA PHE A 34 -5.45 13.59 -1.80
C PHE A 34 -6.24 14.91 -1.77
N ALA A 35 -7.16 15.09 -2.70
CA ALA A 35 -8.10 16.22 -2.68
C ALA A 35 -8.99 16.21 -1.42
N ASN A 36 -9.40 15.04 -0.93
CA ASN A 36 -10.09 14.92 0.34
C ASN A 36 -9.20 15.33 1.53
N PHE A 37 -7.94 14.90 1.56
CA PHE A 37 -6.99 15.29 2.61
C PHE A 37 -6.76 16.80 2.67
N LYS A 38 -6.58 17.43 1.49
CA LYS A 38 -6.42 18.88 1.38
C LYS A 38 -7.66 19.63 1.87
N ARG A 39 -8.86 19.23 1.44
CA ARG A 39 -10.13 19.86 1.86
C ARG A 39 -10.39 19.76 3.36
N ASN A 40 -10.03 18.64 3.96
CA ASN A 40 -10.28 18.38 5.38
C ASN A 40 -9.15 18.87 6.31
N GLY A 41 -8.10 19.49 5.77
CA GLY A 41 -6.94 19.93 6.56
C GLY A 41 -6.23 18.77 7.26
N THR A 42 -6.26 17.56 6.68
CA THR A 42 -5.76 16.33 7.31
C THR A 42 -4.27 16.44 7.68
N ALA A 43 -3.46 17.13 6.88
CA ALA A 43 -2.05 17.36 7.16
C ALA A 43 -1.83 18.17 8.45
N ALA A 44 -2.65 19.21 8.69
CA ALA A 44 -2.57 20.00 9.91
C ALA A 44 -2.94 19.18 11.17
N ARG A 45 -3.78 18.15 11.01
CA ARG A 45 -4.20 17.27 12.11
C ARG A 45 -3.17 16.19 12.46
N TYR A 46 -2.54 15.56 11.47
CA TYR A 46 -1.68 14.40 11.69
C TYR A 46 -0.18 14.66 11.47
N GLY A 47 0.19 15.65 10.65
CA GLY A 47 1.58 16.05 10.35
C GLY A 47 2.39 15.05 9.52
N ARG A 48 2.16 13.74 9.68
CA ARG A 48 2.89 12.66 9.01
C ARG A 48 1.95 11.66 8.35
N ILE A 49 2.37 11.13 7.20
CA ILE A 49 1.69 10.02 6.52
C ILE A 49 2.69 8.92 6.18
N LYS A 50 2.26 7.67 6.36
CA LYS A 50 3.07 6.49 6.05
C LYS A 50 2.46 5.73 4.88
N ILE A 51 3.24 5.57 3.82
CA ILE A 51 2.89 4.74 2.66
C ILE A 51 3.32 3.30 2.94
N ILE A 52 2.41 2.36 2.71
CA ILE A 52 2.68 0.92 2.79
C ILE A 52 2.39 0.33 1.41
N PRO A 53 3.42 -0.14 0.67
CA PRO A 53 3.21 -0.76 -0.63
C PRO A 53 2.41 -2.07 -0.52
N VAL A 54 1.22 -2.11 -1.10
CA VAL A 54 0.39 -3.33 -1.22
C VAL A 54 0.70 -4.05 -2.54
N ILE A 55 1.98 -4.32 -2.75
CA ILE A 55 2.54 -5.03 -3.92
C ILE A 55 3.47 -6.11 -3.38
N TYR A 56 3.50 -7.29 -3.99
CA TYR A 56 4.26 -8.43 -3.46
C TYR A 56 5.76 -8.11 -3.30
N PHE A 57 6.39 -7.64 -4.38
CA PHE A 57 7.71 -7.01 -4.32
C PHE A 57 7.59 -5.53 -4.66
N ALA A 58 8.04 -4.67 -3.75
CA ALA A 58 8.08 -3.23 -3.95
C ALA A 58 9.33 -2.87 -4.77
N GLY A 59 9.26 -3.16 -6.07
CA GLY A 59 10.30 -2.84 -7.05
C GLY A 59 10.13 -1.44 -7.63
N LEU A 60 10.38 -1.30 -8.94
CA LEU A 60 10.43 -0.01 -9.64
C LEU A 60 9.18 0.86 -9.45
N HIS A 61 7.98 0.27 -9.43
CA HIS A 61 6.73 1.02 -9.17
C HIS A 61 6.72 1.70 -7.80
N ALA A 62 7.28 1.08 -6.76
CA ALA A 62 7.37 1.74 -5.46
C ALA A 62 8.39 2.89 -5.47
N GLU A 63 9.48 2.71 -6.21
CA GLU A 63 10.55 3.72 -6.33
C GLU A 63 10.13 4.93 -7.15
N GLN A 64 9.34 4.74 -8.20
CA GLN A 64 8.89 5.81 -9.09
C GLN A 64 7.55 6.39 -8.64
N ASP A 65 6.51 5.56 -8.55
CA ASP A 65 5.14 6.04 -8.36
C ASP A 65 4.85 6.45 -6.92
N LEU A 66 5.43 5.75 -5.93
CA LEU A 66 5.17 6.06 -4.51
C LEU A 66 6.15 7.09 -3.96
N MET A 67 7.45 6.90 -4.17
CA MET A 67 8.51 7.66 -3.49
C MET A 67 9.44 8.43 -4.44
N GLY A 68 9.16 8.43 -5.74
CA GLY A 68 10.01 9.09 -6.74
C GLY A 68 10.07 10.60 -6.62
N ASP A 69 10.92 11.23 -7.41
CA ASP A 69 11.17 12.68 -7.36
C ASP A 69 10.17 13.51 -8.18
N GLU A 70 9.50 12.88 -9.16
CA GLU A 70 8.54 13.55 -10.04
C GLU A 70 7.19 12.84 -10.01
N LYS A 71 6.10 13.60 -9.80
CA LYS A 71 4.70 13.12 -9.85
C LYS A 71 4.39 11.87 -9.03
N SER A 72 5.20 11.58 -8.00
CA SER A 72 4.98 10.48 -7.08
C SER A 72 3.96 10.83 -6.00
N TRP A 73 3.48 9.82 -5.28
CA TRP A 73 2.61 10.03 -4.13
C TRP A 73 3.30 10.88 -3.06
N ARG A 74 4.60 10.68 -2.86
CA ARG A 74 5.42 11.46 -1.94
C ARG A 74 5.35 12.95 -2.25
N THR A 75 5.68 13.36 -3.47
CA THR A 75 5.73 14.79 -3.81
C THR A 75 4.35 15.44 -3.74
N ASN A 76 3.29 14.72 -4.15
CA ASN A 76 1.92 15.18 -4.03
C ASN A 76 1.50 15.37 -2.56
N LEU A 77 1.81 14.42 -1.67
CA LEU A 77 1.46 14.49 -0.25
C LEU A 77 2.29 15.54 0.51
N GLU A 78 3.58 15.68 0.19
CA GLU A 78 4.44 16.74 0.73
C GLU A 78 3.90 18.12 0.34
N SER A 79 3.39 18.29 -0.88
CA SER A 79 2.75 19.55 -1.32
C SER A 79 1.48 19.90 -0.53
N ILE A 80 0.83 18.91 0.09
CA ILE A 80 -0.34 19.08 0.98
C ILE A 80 0.10 19.39 2.43
N GLY A 81 1.38 19.25 2.74
CA GLY A 81 1.98 19.57 4.04
C GLY A 81 2.26 18.37 4.94
N PHE A 82 2.25 17.14 4.40
CA PHE A 82 2.65 15.97 5.17
C PHE A 82 4.17 15.76 5.15
N GLN A 83 4.72 15.30 6.27
CA GLN A 83 5.95 14.52 6.26
C GLN A 83 5.64 13.11 5.75
N VAL A 84 6.26 12.69 4.65
CA VAL A 84 5.98 11.38 4.03
C VAL A 84 7.07 10.38 4.40
N GLU A 85 6.64 9.20 4.86
CA GLU A 85 7.50 8.04 5.06
C GLU A 85 6.96 6.85 4.28
N CYS A 86 7.82 5.93 3.88
CA CYS A 86 7.41 4.66 3.30
C CYS A 86 8.04 3.51 4.08
N ALA A 87 7.31 2.40 4.21
CA ALA A 87 7.83 1.21 4.88
C ALA A 87 9.05 0.66 4.12
N THR A 88 10.15 0.42 4.84
CA THR A 88 11.40 -0.13 4.29
C THR A 88 11.86 -1.36 5.05
N ILE A 89 12.75 -2.13 4.43
CA ILE A 89 13.50 -3.24 5.01
C ILE A 89 14.96 -3.13 4.60
N THR A 90 15.83 -3.76 5.37
CA THR A 90 17.22 -3.99 4.98
C THR A 90 17.38 -5.45 4.57
N ALA A 91 17.71 -5.68 3.30
CA ALA A 91 18.02 -7.00 2.78
C ALA A 91 19.35 -6.96 2.03
N SER A 92 20.23 -7.91 2.32
CA SER A 92 21.56 -8.00 1.71
C SER A 92 22.36 -6.68 1.79
N GLY A 93 22.27 -5.99 2.93
CA GLY A 93 22.96 -4.72 3.18
C GLY A 93 22.39 -3.50 2.45
N LYS A 94 21.28 -3.63 1.71
CA LYS A 94 20.62 -2.53 1.00
C LYS A 94 19.24 -2.24 1.60
N SER A 95 18.93 -0.95 1.77
CA SER A 95 17.57 -0.52 2.11
C SER A 95 16.68 -0.60 0.86
N ARG A 96 15.48 -1.15 1.02
CA ARG A 96 14.47 -1.29 -0.04
C ARG A 96 13.08 -1.03 0.54
N PHE A 97 12.12 -0.66 -0.30
CA PHE A 97 10.74 -0.57 0.14
C PHE A 97 10.19 -1.96 0.51
N LYS A 98 9.40 -1.99 1.58
CA LYS A 98 8.84 -3.23 2.13
C LYS A 98 7.60 -3.63 1.35
N GLY A 99 7.76 -4.57 0.42
CA GLY A 99 6.63 -5.26 -0.23
C GLY A 99 5.99 -6.32 0.67
N LEU A 100 4.86 -6.89 0.22
CA LEU A 100 4.09 -7.88 0.98
C LEU A 100 4.87 -9.18 1.23
N ALA A 101 5.85 -9.52 0.40
CA ALA A 101 6.70 -10.70 0.57
C ALA A 101 7.50 -10.70 1.90
N TYR A 102 7.66 -9.54 2.54
CA TYR A 102 8.38 -9.38 3.81
C TYR A 102 7.46 -9.38 5.04
N TYR A 103 6.21 -9.83 4.88
CA TYR A 103 5.28 -10.11 5.98
C TYR A 103 5.07 -11.63 6.06
N PRO A 104 5.52 -12.30 7.14
CA PRO A 104 5.43 -13.76 7.27
C PRO A 104 4.01 -14.29 7.10
N GLU A 105 3.00 -13.53 7.52
CA GLU A 105 1.59 -13.88 7.41
C GLU A 105 1.14 -14.00 5.95
N VAL A 106 1.68 -13.17 5.07
CA VAL A 106 1.38 -13.21 3.63
C VAL A 106 2.01 -14.45 3.00
N THR A 107 3.29 -14.71 3.27
CA THR A 107 3.97 -15.89 2.71
C THR A 107 3.39 -17.19 3.26
N GLN A 108 3.04 -17.24 4.54
CA GLN A 108 2.31 -18.35 5.14
C GLN A 108 0.95 -18.55 4.46
N GLY A 109 0.22 -17.48 4.16
CA GLY A 109 -1.04 -17.57 3.42
C GLY A 109 -0.89 -18.21 2.03
N PHE A 110 0.20 -17.91 1.30
CA PHE A 110 0.49 -18.58 0.04
C PHE A 110 0.80 -20.07 0.23
N LEU A 111 1.61 -20.43 1.23
CA LEU A 111 1.92 -21.83 1.54
C LEU A 111 0.67 -22.63 1.90
N GLN A 112 -0.21 -22.06 2.73
CA GLN A 112 -1.50 -22.68 3.09
C GLN A 112 -2.39 -22.92 1.86
N ARG A 113 -2.35 -22.04 0.85
CA ARG A 113 -3.11 -22.24 -0.38
C ARG A 113 -2.54 -23.36 -1.24
N LEU A 114 -1.22 -23.51 -1.29
CA LEU A 114 -0.57 -24.63 -1.99
C LEU A 114 -0.87 -25.96 -1.29
N ASP A 115 -0.74 -26.00 0.03
CA ASP A 115 -1.06 -27.17 0.86
C ASP A 115 -2.52 -27.60 0.70
N ARG A 116 -3.44 -26.62 0.70
CA ARG A 116 -4.86 -26.88 0.42
C ARG A 116 -5.08 -27.43 -0.99
N ALA A 117 -4.37 -26.95 -1.99
CA ALA A 117 -4.50 -27.45 -3.36
C ALA A 117 -4.04 -28.90 -3.48
N LEU A 118 -2.92 -29.26 -2.83
CA LEU A 118 -2.43 -30.64 -2.75
C LEU A 118 -3.39 -31.54 -1.98
N THR A 119 -3.91 -31.06 -0.84
CA THR A 119 -4.93 -31.80 -0.08
C THR A 119 -6.15 -32.09 -0.94
N LEU A 120 -6.60 -31.14 -1.77
CA LEU A 120 -7.74 -31.33 -2.66
C LEU A 120 -7.44 -32.30 -3.80
N SER A 121 -6.20 -32.40 -4.30
CA SER A 121 -5.85 -33.37 -5.35
C SER A 121 -5.91 -34.82 -4.87
N ASP A 122 -5.90 -35.08 -3.56
CA ASP A 122 -6.09 -36.44 -3.06
C ASP A 122 -7.57 -36.90 -3.16
N TYR A 123 -8.50 -35.96 -3.39
CA TYR A 123 -9.95 -36.24 -3.50
C TYR A 123 -10.48 -36.26 -4.95
N TYR A 124 -9.67 -35.87 -5.94
CA TYR A 124 -10.04 -35.80 -7.36
C TYR A 124 -9.00 -36.45 -8.24
#